data_AF-K7L390-F1
#
_entry.id   AF-K7L390-F1
#
_cell.length_a   1.000
_cell.length_b   1.000
_cell.length_c   1.000
_cell.angle_alpha   90.00
_cell.angle_beta   90.00
_cell.angle_gamma   90.00
#
_symmetry.space_group_name_H-M   'P 1'
#
loop_
_entity.id
_entity.type
_entity.pdbx_description
1 polymer ?
#
loop_
_entity_poly.entity_id
_entity_poly.type
_entity_poly.pdbx_seq_one_letter_code
_entity_poly.pdbx_strand_id
1 'polypeptide(L)' 'MSGGPWVFFDHYWIAKIWTIDFIAEGDTIDNNLARVHFPSLNTVYYDEIFFLGLDSVVGKPINVDTNTL' A
#
# COMPACT_ATOMS: atom_id res chain seq x y z
N MET A 1 -14.09 8.57 -14.21
CA MET A 1 -12.68 9.02 -14.21
C MET A 1 -11.96 8.22 -13.15
N SER A 2 -11.54 7.01 -13.48
CA SER A 2 -10.82 6.12 -12.56
C SER A 2 -9.33 6.35 -12.75
N GLY A 3 -8.84 7.49 -12.24
CA GLY A 3 -7.41 7.63 -12.00
C GLY A 3 -7.01 6.56 -10.98
N GLY A 4 -5.93 5.83 -11.25
CA GLY A 4 -5.38 4.87 -10.29
C GLY A 4 -5.12 5.55 -8.92
N PRO A 5 -4.92 4.77 -7.85
CA PRO A 5 -5.07 5.21 -6.46
C PRO A 5 -4.18 6.36 -5.97
N TRP A 6 -3.35 6.97 -6.83
CA TRP A 6 -2.43 8.06 -6.50
C TRP A 6 -2.37 9.14 -7.57
N VAL A 7 -3.38 9.25 -8.45
CA VAL A 7 -3.43 10.32 -9.44
C VAL A 7 -4.06 11.57 -8.81
N PHE A 8 -3.23 12.56 -8.46
CA PHE A 8 -3.67 13.90 -8.06
C PHE A 8 -3.22 14.90 -9.13
N PHE A 9 -4.14 15.76 -9.58
CA PHE A 9 -3.87 16.75 -10.64
C PHE A 9 -3.24 16.16 -11.91
N ASP A 10 -3.68 14.98 -12.36
CA ASP A 10 -3.12 14.25 -13.51
C ASP A 10 -1.67 13.74 -13.36
N HIS A 11 -1.12 13.79 -12.14
CA HIS A 11 0.22 13.29 -11.83
C HIS A 11 0.14 12.08 -10.89
N TYR A 12 0.99 11.08 -11.13
CA TYR A 12 1.17 9.98 -10.21
C TYR A 12 2.00 10.43 -9.02
N TRP A 13 1.44 10.29 -7.82
CA TRP A 13 2.15 10.46 -6.58
C TRP A 13 2.75 9.14 -6.11
N ILE A 14 3.97 9.22 -5.60
CA ILE A 14 4.63 8.13 -4.91
C ILE A 14 4.78 8.57 -3.45
N ALA A 15 4.35 7.72 -2.52
CA ALA A 15 4.43 7.97 -1.10
C ALA A 15 5.39 6.95 -0.45
N LYS A 16 6.18 7.42 0.52
CA LYS A 16 6.94 6.57 1.45
C LYS A 16 6.47 6.80 2.88
N ILE A 17 6.70 5.81 3.74
CA ILE A 17 6.53 6.01 5.19
C ILE A 17 7.52 7.08 5.65
N TRP A 18 7.03 8.03 6.46
CA TRP A 18 7.86 9.05 7.07
C TRP A 18 8.87 8.41 8.03
N THR A 19 10.13 8.83 7.95
CA THR A 19 11.21 8.41 8.85
C THR A 19 11.84 9.63 9.51
N ILE A 20 12.42 9.45 10.70
CA ILE A 20 12.96 10.58 11.48
C ILE A 20 14.21 11.22 10.85
N ASP A 21 14.88 10.48 9.97
CA ASP A 21 16.04 10.84 9.18
C ASP A 21 15.67 11.35 7.77
N PHE A 22 14.39 11.63 7.51
CA PHE A 22 13.92 12.15 6.23
C PHE A 22 14.59 13.49 5.87
N ILE A 23 15.27 13.54 4.72
CA ILE A 23 15.88 14.76 4.15
C ILE A 23 15.42 14.91 2.69
N ALA A 24 14.59 15.92 2.42
CA ALA A 24 13.91 16.08 1.12
C ALA A 24 14.84 16.11 -0.11
N GLU A 25 16.07 16.59 0.02
CA GLU A 25 17.01 16.75 -1.09
C GLU A 25 17.80 15.48 -1.43
N GLY A 26 17.99 14.59 -0.45
CA GLY A 26 18.82 13.38 -0.60
C GLY A 26 18.04 12.07 -0.55
N ASP A 27 16.77 12.14 -0.19
CA ASP A 27 15.97 10.95 0.04
C ASP A 27 15.43 10.37 -1.27
N THR A 28 15.55 9.05 -1.40
CA THR A 28 15.07 8.30 -2.57
C THR A 28 13.87 7.43 -2.17
N ILE A 29 12.98 7.19 -3.13
CA ILE A 29 11.88 6.26 -2.94
C ILE A 29 12.28 4.92 -3.54
N ASP A 30 12.84 4.07 -2.68
CA ASP A 30 13.40 2.78 -3.09
C ASP A 30 12.34 1.68 -3.10
N ASN A 31 11.20 1.93 -2.44
CA ASN A 31 10.11 1.00 -2.27
C ASN A 31 8.81 1.62 -2.79
N ASN A 32 8.15 0.93 -3.72
CA ASN A 32 6.87 1.37 -4.25
C ASN A 32 5.73 0.88 -3.36
N LEU A 33 4.92 1.82 -2.88
CA LEU A 33 3.69 1.50 -2.17
C LEU A 33 2.64 1.02 -3.17
N ALA A 34 2.31 -0.26 -3.12
CA ALA A 34 1.29 -0.87 -3.97
C ALA A 34 0.00 -1.08 -3.18
N ARG A 35 -1.15 -0.73 -3.78
CA ARG A 35 -2.46 -1.11 -3.24
C ARG A 35 -2.82 -2.49 -3.79
N VAL A 36 -2.93 -3.48 -2.90
CA VAL A 36 -3.44 -4.81 -3.23
C VAL A 36 -4.92 -4.86 -2.89
N HIS A 37 -5.75 -5.29 -3.84
CA HIS A 37 -7.19 -5.45 -3.65
C HIS A 37 -7.61 -6.86 -4.08
N PHE A 38 -8.31 -7.57 -3.20
CA PHE A 38 -8.78 -8.93 -3.43
C PHE A 38 -10.31 -8.92 -3.60
N PRO A 39 -10.84 -8.67 -4.81
CA PRO A 39 -12.27 -8.35 -5.03
C PRO A 39 -13.23 -9.50 -4.70
N SER A 40 -12.75 -10.73 -4.59
CA SER A 40 -13.59 -11.92 -4.36
C SER A 40 -13.20 -12.71 -3.11
N LEU A 41 -12.28 -12.18 -2.29
CA LEU A 41 -11.86 -12.84 -1.06
C LEU A 41 -12.70 -12.33 0.10
N ASN A 42 -13.46 -13.21 0.73
CA ASN A 42 -14.30 -12.87 1.87
C ASN A 42 -13.45 -12.47 3.09
N THR A 43 -13.90 -11.48 3.86
CA THR A 43 -13.24 -10.98 5.09
C THR A 43 -12.91 -12.08 6.11
N VAL A 44 -13.62 -13.20 6.10
CA VAL A 44 -13.33 -14.37 6.95
C VAL A 44 -11.94 -14.97 6.73
N TYR A 45 -11.33 -14.76 5.54
CA TYR A 45 -9.99 -15.25 5.21
C TYR A 45 -8.88 -14.28 5.63
N TYR A 46 -9.20 -13.11 6.17
CA TYR A 46 -8.23 -12.09 6.57
C TYR A 46 -7.82 -12.30 8.02
N ASP A 47 -7.31 -13.49 8.32
CA ASP A 47 -6.72 -13.78 9.63
C ASP A 47 -5.23 -13.39 9.66
N GLU A 48 -4.60 -13.55 10.82
CA GLU A 48 -3.19 -13.24 11.00
C GLU A 48 -2.28 -14.06 10.06
N ILE A 49 -2.68 -15.30 9.72
CA ILE A 49 -1.92 -16.18 8.83
C ILE A 49 -1.96 -15.63 7.40
N PHE A 50 -3.11 -15.14 6.95
CA PHE A 50 -3.22 -14.49 5.64
C PHE A 50 -2.30 -13.28 5.54
N PHE A 51 -2.29 -12.41 6.55
CA PHE A 51 -1.39 -11.25 6.56
C PHE A 51 0.09 -11.66 6.63
N LEU A 52 0.45 -12.67 7.43
CA LEU A 52 1.80 -13.23 7.44
C LEU A 52 2.24 -13.76 6.07
N GLY A 53 1.33 -14.45 5.36
CA GLY A 53 1.56 -14.90 4.00
C GLY A 53 1.73 -13.74 3.02
N LEU A 54 0.86 -12.73 3.11
CA LEU A 54 0.93 -11.53 2.28
C LEU A 54 2.26 -10.78 2.48
N ASP A 55 2.72 -10.64 3.72
CA ASP A 55 3.99 -10.00 4.07
C ASP A 55 5.19 -10.69 3.43
N SER A 56 5.14 -12.02 3.35
CA SER A 56 6.21 -12.82 2.75
C SER A 56 6.30 -12.70 1.22
N VAL A 57 5.21 -12.32 0.56
CA VAL A 57 5.11 -12.28 -0.91
C VAL A 57 5.20 -10.85 -1.45
N VAL A 58 4.45 -9.93 -0.83
CA VAL A 58 4.30 -8.54 -1.32
C VAL A 58 5.16 -7.57 -0.49
N GLY A 59 5.41 -7.90 0.77
CA GLY A 59 6.01 -7.00 1.74
C GLY A 59 5.00 -6.51 2.78
N LYS A 60 5.49 -5.73 3.74
CA LYS A 60 4.73 -5.36 4.93
C LYS A 60 3.55 -4.43 4.61
N PRO A 61 2.33 -4.66 5.16
CA PRO A 61 1.17 -3.86 4.89
C PRO A 61 1.31 -2.56 5.69
N ILE A 62 1.02 -1.44 5.05
CA ILE A 62 1.13 -0.11 5.67
C ILE A 62 -0.24 0.35 6.18
N ASN A 63 -1.29 0.00 5.46
CA ASN A 63 -2.68 0.27 5.81
C ASN A 63 -3.56 -0.84 5.20
N VAL A 64 -4.53 -1.34 5.98
CA VAL A 64 -5.52 -2.31 5.54
C VAL A 64 -6.89 -1.62 5.60
N ASP A 65 -7.52 -1.47 4.45
CA ASP A 65 -8.89 -0.94 4.35
C ASP A 65 -9.89 -2.09 4.47
N THR A 66 -10.54 -2.19 5.63
CA THR A 66 -11.56 -3.20 5.92
C THR A 66 -12.97 -2.79 5.50
N ASN A 67 -13.15 -1.58 4.95
CA ASN A 67 -14.45 -1.07 4.47
C ASN A 67 -14.66 -1.32 2.97
N THR A 68 -14.30 -2.51 2.50
CA THR A 68 -14.61 -2.93 1.13
C THR A 68 -15.82 -3.86 1.17
N LEU A 69 -16.97 -3.34 0.70
CA LEU A 69 -18.19 -4.08 0.38
C LEU A 69 -18.10 -4.64 -1.05
#